data_AF-A0A960IA19-F1
#
_entry.id   AF-A0A960IA19-F1
#
_cell.length_a   1.000
_cell.length_b   1.000
_cell.length_c   1.000
_cell.angle_alpha   90.00
_cell.angle_beta   90.00
_cell.angle_gamma   90.00
#
_symmetry.space_group_name_H-M   'P 1'
#
loop_
_entity.id
_entity.type
_entity.pdbx_description
1 polymer ?
#
loop_
_entity_poly.entity_id
_entity_poly.type
_entity_poly.pdbx_seq_one_letter_code
_entity_poly.pdbx_strand_id
1 'polypeptide(L)'
;MRPPTCEICDADVDPHGGGGGQVRFQPDDRSRDWRRRAMEEPGFVGHPPDTGWFCASHIDAAREAAHALAFDDGLVAIRARAHAIEGSVPPPDRGAHATVGPRRPDLPDLEPDLVGAELGSARLMASEAFDLRWVEWTLPVTDAHVLAASLRSLVPALFEALGIGSAPALERRTDRRWSPMDGAVPPWCPFTDSTFDEGVAADGTPVRVQVVLEHWNEDDVANATVSMSIGDLVSISVHGSDRGGRDVDNLALWRPTTPTVVAVVAVVATSVH
;
A
#
# COMPACT_ATOMS: atom_id res chain seq x y z
N MET A 1 10.12 -13.07 -19.95
CA MET A 1 9.58 -11.87 -20.63
C MET A 1 8.46 -11.33 -19.78
N ARG A 2 8.38 -10.01 -19.59
CA ARG A 2 7.26 -9.40 -18.87
C ARG A 2 5.98 -9.60 -19.71
N PRO A 3 4.84 -10.00 -19.12
CA PRO A 3 3.59 -10.07 -19.86
C PRO A 3 3.23 -8.68 -20.40
N PRO A 4 2.50 -8.61 -21.54
CA PRO A 4 2.09 -7.33 -22.10
C PRO A 4 0.92 -6.77 -21.28
N THR A 5 1.19 -6.24 -20.09
CA THR A 5 0.21 -5.56 -19.23
C THR A 5 0.46 -4.06 -19.24
N CYS A 6 -0.61 -3.26 -19.20
CA CYS A 6 -0.48 -1.80 -19.26
C CYS A 6 0.18 -1.26 -17.97
N GLU A 7 1.28 -0.51 -18.08
CA GLU A 7 2.02 0.06 -16.92
C GLU A 7 1.24 1.11 -16.10
N ILE A 8 0.02 1.44 -16.51
CA ILE A 8 -0.83 2.49 -15.92
C ILE A 8 -2.03 1.90 -15.19
N CYS A 9 -2.69 0.90 -15.76
CA CYS A 9 -3.94 0.35 -15.25
C CYS A 9 -3.99 -1.19 -15.22
N ASP A 10 -2.87 -1.85 -15.48
CA ASP A 10 -2.70 -3.31 -15.49
C ASP A 10 -3.61 -4.10 -16.45
N ALA A 11 -4.36 -3.41 -17.31
CA ALA A 11 -5.14 -4.07 -18.34
C ALA A 11 -4.24 -4.87 -19.29
N ASP A 12 -4.67 -6.08 -19.65
CA ASP A 12 -4.01 -6.90 -20.67
C ASP A 12 -3.92 -6.13 -22.00
N VAL A 13 -2.72 -6.11 -22.57
CA VAL A 13 -2.44 -5.50 -23.87
C VAL A 13 -2.31 -6.63 -24.89
N ASP A 14 -3.23 -6.68 -25.86
CA ASP A 14 -3.09 -7.58 -27.00
C ASP A 14 -2.03 -7.03 -27.97
N PRO A 15 -0.85 -7.67 -28.09
CA PRO A 15 0.22 -7.20 -28.96
C PRO A 15 -0.08 -7.42 -30.45
N HIS A 16 -1.16 -8.13 -30.80
CA HIS A 16 -1.49 -8.53 -32.17
C HIS A 16 -2.71 -7.82 -32.77
N GLY A 17 -3.52 -7.09 -31.99
CA GLY A 17 -4.75 -6.49 -32.53
C GLY A 17 -5.46 -5.46 -31.67
N GLY A 18 -5.00 -5.17 -30.44
CA GLY A 18 -5.74 -4.37 -29.47
C GLY A 18 -5.48 -2.86 -29.49
N GLY A 19 -4.73 -2.32 -30.45
CA GLY A 19 -4.40 -0.88 -30.52
C GLY A 19 -3.40 -0.36 -29.47
N GLY A 20 -3.09 -1.18 -28.45
CA GLY A 20 -1.98 -0.92 -27.53
C GLY A 20 -0.62 -1.29 -28.12
N GLY A 21 0.42 -1.19 -27.31
CA GLY A 21 1.76 -1.57 -27.75
C GLY A 21 2.87 -1.21 -26.77
N GLN A 22 4.07 -1.59 -27.16
CA GLN A 22 5.28 -1.29 -26.42
C GLN A 22 5.81 0.10 -26.79
N VAL A 23 6.17 0.90 -25.79
CA VAL A 23 6.77 2.23 -25.95
C VAL A 23 8.12 2.25 -25.24
N ARG A 24 9.12 2.85 -25.89
CA ARG A 24 10.46 3.09 -25.34
C ARG A 24 10.62 4.58 -25.03
N PHE A 25 11.03 4.89 -23.80
CA PHE A 25 11.25 6.23 -23.27
C PHE A 25 12.71 6.68 -23.47
N GLN A 26 13.02 7.93 -23.09
CA GLN A 26 14.40 8.41 -23.10
C GLN A 26 15.26 7.58 -22.14
N PRO A 27 16.50 7.23 -22.53
CA PRO A 27 17.37 6.40 -21.71
C PRO A 27 17.95 7.17 -20.53
N ASP A 28 17.80 6.61 -19.33
CA ASP A 28 18.50 7.02 -18.11
C ASP A 28 19.80 6.21 -17.89
N ASP A 29 20.47 6.43 -16.76
CA ASP A 29 21.71 5.71 -16.42
C ASP A 29 21.47 4.20 -16.26
N ARG A 30 20.33 3.79 -15.69
CA ARG A 30 19.96 2.38 -15.54
C ARG A 30 19.80 1.70 -16.89
N SER A 31 19.15 2.37 -17.84
CA SER A 31 18.93 1.86 -19.20
C SER A 31 20.22 1.82 -20.02
N ARG A 32 21.13 2.77 -19.80
CA ARG A 32 22.47 2.75 -20.40
C ARG A 32 23.29 1.58 -19.88
N ASP A 33 23.31 1.36 -18.55
CA ASP A 33 23.99 0.23 -17.94
C ASP A 33 23.41 -1.10 -18.44
N TRP A 34 22.09 -1.25 -18.41
CA TRP A 34 21.42 -2.45 -18.90
C TRP A 34 21.82 -2.80 -20.34
N ARG A 35 21.86 -1.80 -21.23
CA ARG A 35 22.27 -2.01 -22.63
C ARG A 35 23.74 -2.37 -22.75
N ARG A 36 24.62 -1.74 -21.97
CA ARG A 36 26.03 -2.10 -21.93
C ARG A 36 26.19 -3.57 -21.55
N ARG A 37 25.53 -4.02 -20.48
CA ARG A 37 25.54 -5.42 -20.04
C ARG A 37 24.99 -6.36 -21.10
N ALA A 38 23.87 -6.01 -21.73
CA ALA A 38 23.29 -6.79 -22.82
C ALA A 38 24.21 -6.93 -24.05
N MET A 39 25.15 -6.01 -24.26
CA MET A 39 26.16 -6.09 -25.32
C MET A 39 27.42 -6.84 -24.89
N GLU A 40 27.86 -6.68 -23.64
CA GLU A 40 29.16 -7.14 -23.15
C GLU A 40 29.12 -8.52 -22.48
N GLU A 41 27.97 -8.95 -21.95
CA GLU A 41 27.81 -10.19 -21.18
C GLU A 41 27.08 -11.25 -22.03
N PRO A 42 27.78 -12.25 -22.61
CA PRO A 42 27.14 -13.32 -23.35
C PRO A 42 26.11 -14.06 -22.50
N GLY A 43 24.88 -14.16 -23.00
CA GLY A 43 23.76 -14.81 -22.29
C GLY A 43 22.94 -13.86 -21.40
N PHE A 44 23.29 -12.58 -21.29
CA PHE A 44 22.45 -11.61 -20.61
C PHE A 44 21.17 -11.36 -21.41
N VAL A 45 20.03 -11.71 -20.81
CA VAL A 45 18.69 -11.55 -21.38
C VAL A 45 17.80 -10.82 -20.39
N GLY A 46 16.88 -10.00 -20.89
CA GLY A 46 15.98 -9.25 -20.03
C GLY A 46 15.14 -8.25 -20.81
N HIS A 47 14.25 -7.58 -20.09
CA HIS A 47 13.47 -6.47 -20.61
C HIS A 47 14.21 -5.15 -20.32
N PRO A 48 14.42 -4.26 -21.31
CA PRO A 48 15.05 -2.96 -21.06
C PRO A 48 14.21 -2.12 -20.07
N PRO A 49 14.84 -1.46 -19.09
CA PRO A 49 14.10 -0.70 -18.07
C PRO A 49 13.43 0.57 -18.61
N ASP A 50 13.85 1.09 -19.77
CA ASP A 50 13.21 2.24 -20.43
C ASP A 50 12.07 1.86 -21.37
N THR A 51 11.50 0.67 -21.23
CA THR A 51 10.46 0.17 -22.14
C THR A 51 9.27 -0.36 -21.34
N GLY A 52 8.04 -0.04 -21.77
CA GLY A 52 6.81 -0.52 -21.12
C GLY A 52 5.69 -0.80 -22.11
N TRP A 53 4.69 -1.56 -21.67
CA TRP A 53 3.48 -1.86 -22.45
C TRP A 53 2.33 -0.94 -22.06
N PHE A 54 1.56 -0.48 -23.04
CA PHE A 54 0.42 0.41 -22.81
C PHE A 54 -0.79 -0.06 -23.60
N CYS A 55 -1.96 -0.07 -22.97
CA CYS A 55 -3.23 -0.38 -23.64
C CYS A 55 -3.63 0.75 -24.60
N ALA A 56 -4.64 0.51 -25.44
CA ALA A 56 -5.13 1.50 -26.41
C ALA A 56 -5.49 2.86 -25.79
N SER A 57 -5.97 2.87 -24.55
CA SER A 57 -6.34 4.11 -23.86
C SER A 57 -5.15 4.97 -23.44
N HIS A 58 -3.98 4.36 -23.22
CA HIS A 58 -2.80 5.05 -22.66
C HIS A 58 -1.64 5.18 -23.65
N ILE A 59 -1.67 4.49 -24.78
CA ILE A 59 -0.54 4.41 -25.72
C ILE A 59 -0.13 5.77 -26.30
N ASP A 60 -1.08 6.67 -26.58
CA ASP A 60 -0.78 7.96 -27.18
C ASP A 60 -0.13 8.91 -26.18
N ALA A 61 -0.63 8.94 -24.94
CA ALA A 61 0.01 9.69 -23.85
C ALA A 61 1.41 9.16 -23.56
N ALA A 62 1.60 7.84 -23.61
CA ALA A 62 2.90 7.22 -23.44
C ALA A 62 3.90 7.61 -24.53
N ARG A 63 3.47 7.60 -25.80
CA ARG A 63 4.30 8.03 -26.94
C ARG A 63 4.71 9.50 -26.80
N GLU A 64 3.77 10.36 -26.41
CA GLU A 64 4.04 11.78 -26.20
C GLU A 64 5.09 12.00 -25.09
N ALA A 65 4.90 11.37 -23.93
CA ALA A 65 5.83 11.45 -22.80
C ALA A 65 7.22 10.88 -23.15
N ALA A 66 7.26 9.75 -23.87
CA ALA A 66 8.49 9.06 -24.25
C ALA A 66 9.44 9.92 -25.11
N HIS A 67 8.94 10.95 -25.79
CA HIS A 67 9.80 11.87 -26.53
C HIS A 67 10.66 12.74 -25.63
N ALA A 68 10.23 13.05 -24.41
CA ALA A 68 10.88 14.03 -23.54
C ALA A 68 11.36 13.48 -22.20
N LEU A 69 10.77 12.38 -21.70
CA LEU A 69 10.94 11.91 -20.34
C LEU A 69 11.59 10.53 -20.28
N ALA A 70 12.29 10.26 -19.17
CA ALA A 70 12.67 8.91 -18.76
C ALA A 70 11.43 8.09 -18.35
N PHE A 71 11.57 6.77 -18.25
CA PHE A 71 10.44 5.87 -18.03
C PHE A 71 9.62 6.21 -16.78
N ASP A 72 10.26 6.31 -15.62
CA ASP A 72 9.57 6.58 -14.35
C ASP A 72 8.86 7.94 -14.34
N ASP A 73 9.53 9.00 -14.81
CA ASP A 73 8.94 10.34 -14.96
C ASP A 73 7.78 10.33 -15.96
N GLY A 74 7.91 9.56 -17.03
CA GLY A 74 6.88 9.34 -18.03
C GLY A 74 5.64 8.70 -17.44
N LEU A 75 5.78 7.66 -16.60
CA LEU A 75 4.65 7.02 -15.92
C LEU A 75 3.92 8.01 -15.00
N VAL A 76 4.65 8.84 -14.24
CA VAL A 76 4.05 9.89 -13.40
C VAL A 76 3.23 10.87 -14.25
N ALA A 77 3.79 11.35 -15.35
CA ALA A 77 3.11 12.29 -16.25
C ALA A 77 1.84 11.68 -16.89
N ILE A 78 1.89 10.42 -17.31
CA ILE A 78 0.75 9.72 -17.92
C ILE A 78 -0.36 9.50 -16.89
N ARG A 79 -0.03 9.07 -15.66
CA ARG A 79 -1.02 8.88 -14.58
C ARG A 79 -1.72 10.19 -14.23
N ALA A 80 -0.97 11.28 -14.08
CA ALA A 80 -1.54 12.60 -13.82
C ALA A 80 -2.55 13.02 -14.91
N ARG A 81 -2.24 12.71 -16.18
CA ARG A 81 -3.14 12.98 -17.30
C ARG A 81 -4.36 12.05 -17.32
N ALA A 82 -4.20 10.77 -17.02
CA ALA A 82 -5.30 9.81 -16.96
C ALA A 82 -6.35 10.24 -15.92
N HIS A 83 -5.90 10.62 -14.71
CA HIS A 83 -6.78 11.16 -13.67
C HIS A 83 -7.51 12.43 -14.09
N ALA A 84 -6.85 13.33 -14.84
CA ALA A 84 -7.49 14.55 -15.34
C ALA A 84 -8.61 14.27 -16.36
N ILE A 85 -8.52 13.17 -17.11
CA ILE A 85 -9.54 12.75 -18.07
C ILE A 85 -10.70 12.04 -17.34
N GLU A 86 -10.41 11.13 -16.42
CA GLU A 86 -11.42 10.37 -15.67
C GLU A 86 -12.27 11.27 -14.77
N GLY A 87 -11.69 12.34 -14.20
CA GLY A 87 -12.43 13.35 -13.45
C GLY A 87 -13.45 14.15 -14.27
N SER A 88 -13.51 13.96 -15.60
CA SER A 88 -14.45 14.63 -16.51
C SER A 88 -15.59 13.74 -17.02
N VAL A 89 -15.56 12.43 -16.74
CA VAL A 89 -16.57 11.48 -17.22
C VAL A 89 -17.36 10.94 -16.02
N PRO A 90 -18.69 11.16 -15.94
CA PRO A 90 -19.50 10.57 -14.86
C PRO A 90 -19.37 9.04 -14.92
N PRO A 91 -19.25 8.35 -13.77
CA PRO A 91 -19.05 6.92 -13.76
C PRO A 91 -20.23 6.23 -14.46
N PRO A 92 -20.00 5.16 -15.24
CA PRO A 92 -21.09 4.39 -15.83
C PRO A 92 -21.96 3.83 -14.70
N ASP A 93 -23.28 3.99 -14.85
CA ASP A 93 -24.29 3.48 -13.93
C ASP A 93 -24.17 1.94 -13.83
N ARG A 94 -23.42 1.48 -12.84
CA ARG A 94 -23.32 0.07 -12.46
C ARG A 94 -24.28 -0.13 -11.30
N GLY A 95 -25.52 -0.49 -11.62
CA GLY A 95 -26.53 -0.86 -10.62
C GLY A 95 -26.01 -1.94 -9.67
N ALA A 96 -25.63 -1.55 -8.46
CA ALA A 96 -25.25 -2.45 -7.39
C ALA A 96 -26.49 -2.75 -6.54
N HIS A 97 -26.99 -3.99 -6.64
CA HIS A 97 -27.95 -4.53 -5.68
C HIS A 97 -27.20 -5.09 -4.47
N ALA A 98 -27.29 -4.42 -3.32
CA ALA A 98 -26.88 -4.97 -2.03
C ALA A 98 -28.10 -5.64 -1.35
N THR A 99 -27.97 -6.91 -0.98
CA THR A 99 -28.92 -7.58 -0.09
C THR A 99 -28.46 -7.44 1.36
N VAL A 100 -29.27 -6.76 2.17
CA VAL A 100 -29.07 -6.58 3.62
C VAL A 100 -29.67 -7.77 4.37
N GLY A 101 -28.89 -8.40 5.25
CA GLY A 101 -29.36 -9.47 6.15
C GLY A 101 -30.01 -8.94 7.43
N PRO A 102 -30.74 -9.77 8.19
CA PRO A 102 -31.55 -9.32 9.33
C PRO A 102 -30.72 -8.87 10.55
N ARG A 103 -31.16 -7.76 11.14
CA ARG A 103 -30.60 -7.06 12.31
C ARG A 103 -30.64 -7.90 13.59
N ARG A 104 -29.59 -7.87 14.42
CA ARG A 104 -29.63 -8.42 15.79
C ARG A 104 -30.30 -7.42 16.76
N PRO A 105 -31.23 -7.86 17.63
CA PRO A 105 -32.02 -6.95 18.47
C PRO A 105 -31.33 -6.40 19.73
N ASP A 106 -30.08 -6.78 20.00
CA ASP A 106 -29.48 -6.59 21.35
C ASP A 106 -28.34 -5.56 21.41
N LEU A 107 -28.12 -4.77 20.35
CA LEU A 107 -27.04 -3.77 20.30
C LEU A 107 -27.61 -2.34 20.41
N PRO A 108 -26.94 -1.43 21.16
CA PRO A 108 -27.34 -0.03 21.21
C PRO A 108 -27.20 0.61 19.82
N ASP A 109 -28.17 1.43 19.44
CA ASP A 109 -28.13 2.19 18.19
C ASP A 109 -26.85 3.07 18.16
N LEU A 110 -25.98 2.81 17.20
CA LEU A 110 -24.88 3.71 16.84
C LEU A 110 -25.37 4.70 15.80
N GLU A 111 -24.93 5.96 15.88
CA GLU A 111 -25.36 6.98 14.94
C GLU A 111 -24.89 6.67 13.50
N PRO A 112 -25.80 6.70 12.51
CA PRO A 112 -25.53 6.27 11.13
C PRO A 112 -24.60 7.21 10.34
N ASP A 113 -24.31 8.41 10.85
CA ASP A 113 -23.71 9.50 10.09
C ASP A 113 -22.22 9.30 9.69
N LEU A 114 -21.55 8.26 10.21
CA LEU A 114 -20.15 7.97 9.85
C LEU A 114 -20.00 6.86 8.81
N VAL A 115 -20.99 5.97 8.64
CA VAL A 115 -20.87 4.83 7.70
C VAL A 115 -21.07 5.34 6.28
N GLY A 116 -20.01 5.29 5.45
CA GLY A 116 -20.03 5.79 4.08
C GLY A 116 -19.58 7.24 3.89
N ALA A 117 -19.03 7.89 4.93
CA ALA A 117 -18.38 9.19 4.77
C ALA A 117 -17.10 9.07 3.94
N GLU A 118 -16.97 9.89 2.89
CA GLU A 118 -15.71 10.06 2.16
C GLU A 118 -14.79 11.00 2.95
N LEU A 119 -13.62 10.51 3.35
CA LEU A 119 -12.57 11.28 4.03
C LEU A 119 -11.35 11.38 3.10
N GLY A 120 -11.49 12.10 1.98
CA GLY A 120 -10.46 12.17 0.94
C GLY A 120 -10.37 10.86 0.15
N SER A 121 -9.17 10.27 0.06
CA SER A 121 -8.90 8.95 -0.56
C SER A 121 -9.31 7.76 0.33
N ALA A 122 -9.95 8.01 1.48
CA ALA A 122 -10.39 6.99 2.42
C ALA A 122 -11.84 6.56 2.20
N ARG A 123 -12.12 5.26 2.29
CA ARG A 123 -13.48 4.73 2.43
C ARG A 123 -13.64 3.95 3.74
N LEU A 124 -14.52 4.41 4.62
CA LEU A 124 -14.88 3.70 5.85
C LEU A 124 -15.98 2.67 5.54
N MET A 125 -15.69 1.39 5.78
CA MET A 125 -16.62 0.27 5.64
C MET A 125 -16.88 -0.35 7.02
N ALA A 126 -18.13 -0.32 7.48
CA ALA A 126 -18.54 -1.01 8.70
C ALA A 126 -19.15 -2.37 8.36
N SER A 127 -18.75 -3.41 9.10
CA SER A 127 -19.42 -4.72 9.07
C SER A 127 -20.23 -4.90 10.34
N GLU A 128 -21.52 -5.23 10.21
CA GLU A 128 -22.39 -5.50 11.37
C GLU A 128 -22.15 -6.90 11.99
N ALA A 129 -21.48 -7.81 11.26
CA ALA A 129 -21.34 -9.22 11.66
C ALA A 129 -20.24 -9.46 12.70
N PHE A 130 -19.26 -8.56 12.76
CA PHE A 130 -18.14 -8.55 13.68
C PHE A 130 -17.91 -7.07 13.95
N ASP A 131 -17.77 -6.64 15.20
CA ASP A 131 -17.62 -5.22 15.61
C ASP A 131 -16.31 -4.60 15.05
N LEU A 132 -16.24 -4.54 13.72
CA LEU A 132 -15.07 -4.37 12.88
C LEU A 132 -15.39 -3.27 11.89
N ARG A 133 -14.56 -2.25 11.96
CA ARG A 133 -14.54 -1.16 11.01
C ARG A 133 -13.28 -1.33 10.19
N TRP A 134 -13.44 -1.41 8.88
CA TRP A 134 -12.33 -1.47 7.95
C TRP A 134 -12.27 -0.12 7.26
N VAL A 135 -11.06 0.39 7.07
CA VAL A 135 -10.84 1.58 6.26
C VAL A 135 -9.89 1.15 5.17
N GLU A 136 -10.25 1.33 3.91
CA GLU A 136 -9.37 1.01 2.81
C GLU A 136 -8.56 2.26 2.43
N TRP A 137 -7.24 2.11 2.32
CA TRP A 137 -6.32 3.15 1.87
C TRP A 137 -5.26 2.58 0.95
N THR A 138 -4.92 3.40 -0.03
CA THR A 138 -3.79 3.19 -0.91
C THR A 138 -2.66 4.14 -0.50
N LEU A 139 -1.57 3.58 0.03
CA LEU A 139 -0.33 4.31 0.32
C LEU A 139 0.82 3.63 -0.43
N PRO A 140 1.84 4.38 -0.90
CA PRO A 140 3.04 3.77 -1.46
C PRO A 140 3.75 2.92 -0.40
N VAL A 141 4.14 1.70 -0.76
CA VAL A 141 4.91 0.78 0.11
C VAL A 141 6.21 1.40 0.64
N THR A 142 6.78 2.38 -0.08
CA THR A 142 8.02 3.07 0.27
C THR A 142 7.97 3.87 1.59
N ASP A 143 6.78 4.09 2.17
CA ASP A 143 6.62 4.91 3.38
C ASP A 143 6.23 4.11 4.63
N ALA A 144 6.41 2.77 4.63
CA ALA A 144 6.09 1.93 5.79
C ALA A 144 6.74 2.40 7.11
N HIS A 145 7.99 2.90 7.05
CA HIS A 145 8.67 3.47 8.22
C HIS A 145 8.09 4.82 8.67
N VAL A 146 7.61 5.64 7.73
CA VAL A 146 6.92 6.92 8.04
C VAL A 146 5.60 6.62 8.73
N LEU A 147 4.81 5.69 8.17
CA LEU A 147 3.57 5.24 8.79
C LEU A 147 3.80 4.70 10.21
N ALA A 148 4.85 3.89 10.41
CA ALA A 148 5.20 3.38 11.73
C ALA A 148 5.61 4.48 12.71
N ALA A 149 6.36 5.48 12.25
CA ALA A 149 6.70 6.66 13.06
C ALA A 149 5.44 7.45 13.45
N SER A 150 4.47 7.59 12.53
CA SER A 150 3.17 8.19 12.79
C SER A 150 2.35 7.38 13.80
N LEU A 151 2.28 6.05 13.68
CA LEU A 151 1.62 5.22 14.68
C LEU A 151 2.30 5.32 16.04
N ARG A 152 3.64 5.34 16.08
CA ARG A 152 4.42 5.52 17.32
C ARG A 152 4.10 6.85 18.00
N SER A 153 3.96 7.94 17.23
CA SER A 153 3.65 9.26 17.78
C SER A 153 2.25 9.35 18.38
N LEU A 154 1.33 8.45 17.98
CA LEU A 154 -0.02 8.36 18.54
C LEU A 154 -0.10 7.69 19.91
N VAL A 155 0.91 6.90 20.29
CA VAL A 155 0.85 6.09 21.50
C VAL A 155 0.49 6.92 22.74
N PRO A 156 1.10 8.10 23.02
CA PRO A 156 0.72 8.91 24.18
C PRO A 156 -0.74 9.37 24.17
N ALA A 157 -1.25 9.83 23.01
CA ALA A 157 -2.62 10.30 22.88
C ALA A 157 -3.64 9.17 23.05
N LEU A 158 -3.34 7.98 22.54
CA LEU A 158 -4.19 6.80 22.73
C LEU A 158 -4.20 6.35 24.19
N PHE A 159 -3.07 6.40 24.88
CA PHE A 159 -2.99 6.10 26.31
C PHE A 159 -3.87 7.03 27.16
N GLU A 160 -3.81 8.33 26.88
CA GLU A 160 -4.66 9.34 27.51
C GLU A 160 -6.15 9.07 27.21
N ALA A 161 -6.50 8.84 25.95
CA ALA A 161 -7.88 8.57 25.53
C ALA A 161 -8.46 7.28 26.13
N LEU A 162 -7.62 6.26 26.35
CA LEU A 162 -8.01 4.99 26.95
C LEU A 162 -7.99 5.00 28.49
N GLY A 163 -7.45 6.05 29.12
CA GLY A 163 -7.34 6.15 30.57
C GLY A 163 -6.36 5.16 31.21
N ILE A 164 -5.36 4.69 30.45
CA ILE A 164 -4.37 3.66 30.87
C ILE A 164 -3.15 4.32 31.59
N GLY A 165 -3.19 5.65 31.76
CA GLY A 165 -2.11 6.42 32.36
C GLY A 165 -1.06 6.84 31.33
N SER A 166 0.20 6.93 31.75
CA SER A 166 1.28 7.40 30.88
C SER A 166 1.78 6.30 29.94
N ALA A 167 1.98 6.64 28.67
CA ALA A 167 2.62 5.76 27.70
C ALA A 167 4.03 5.33 28.16
N PRO A 168 4.41 4.07 27.96
CA PRO A 168 5.75 3.60 28.29
C PRO A 168 6.80 4.14 27.31
N ALA A 169 8.06 4.13 27.73
CA ALA A 169 9.17 4.25 26.79
C ALA A 169 9.22 3.00 25.92
N LEU A 170 9.30 3.18 24.60
CA LEU A 170 9.38 2.08 23.64
C LEU A 170 10.83 1.83 23.24
N GLU A 171 11.31 0.60 23.48
CA GLU A 171 12.60 0.09 23.04
C GLU A 171 12.50 -0.41 21.60
N ARG A 172 13.43 0.04 20.75
CA ARG A 172 13.50 -0.40 19.35
C ARG A 172 14.35 -1.64 19.20
N ARG A 173 13.87 -2.62 18.43
CA ARG A 173 14.59 -3.83 18.00
C ARG A 173 14.40 -4.05 16.51
N THR A 174 15.43 -4.53 15.85
CA THR A 174 15.41 -4.88 14.42
C THR A 174 15.91 -6.31 14.26
N ASP A 175 15.24 -7.08 13.42
CA ASP A 175 15.60 -8.45 13.08
C ASP A 175 15.51 -8.65 11.57
N ARG A 176 16.41 -9.48 11.03
CA ARG A 176 16.40 -9.89 9.61
C ARG A 176 16.39 -11.41 9.55
N ARG A 177 15.37 -11.97 8.89
CA ARG A 177 15.22 -13.41 8.71
C ARG A 177 15.21 -13.78 7.24
N TRP A 178 16.19 -14.59 6.84
CA TRP A 178 16.25 -15.13 5.48
C TRP A 178 15.33 -16.33 5.31
N SER A 179 14.73 -16.43 4.12
CA SER A 179 13.83 -17.51 3.70
C SER A 179 14.35 -18.16 2.41
N PRO A 180 15.37 -19.05 2.49
CA PRO A 180 15.89 -19.78 1.35
C PRO A 180 14.78 -20.48 0.56
N MET A 181 14.71 -20.25 -0.75
CA MET A 181 13.80 -20.93 -1.68
C MET A 181 14.58 -21.36 -2.93
N ASP A 182 14.22 -22.50 -3.51
CA ASP A 182 14.78 -23.01 -4.77
C ASP A 182 16.32 -23.07 -4.84
N GLY A 183 16.96 -23.35 -3.70
CA GLY A 183 18.42 -23.43 -3.59
C GLY A 183 19.13 -22.07 -3.47
N ALA A 184 18.40 -20.96 -3.49
CA ALA A 184 18.95 -19.65 -3.16
C ALA A 184 19.37 -19.59 -1.68
N VAL A 185 20.55 -19.03 -1.42
CA VAL A 185 21.12 -18.87 -0.08
C VAL A 185 21.35 -17.39 0.21
N PRO A 186 21.41 -16.97 1.49
CA PRO A 186 21.76 -15.59 1.83
C PRO A 186 23.09 -15.16 1.20
N PRO A 187 23.22 -13.91 0.72
CA PRO A 187 22.21 -12.84 0.76
C PRO A 187 21.27 -12.82 -0.46
N TRP A 188 21.24 -13.86 -1.29
CA TRP A 188 20.53 -13.88 -2.58
C TRP A 188 19.18 -14.60 -2.55
N CYS A 189 18.55 -14.70 -1.37
CA CYS A 189 17.22 -15.26 -1.23
C CYS A 189 16.26 -14.26 -0.58
N PRO A 190 14.94 -14.48 -0.70
CA PRO A 190 13.94 -13.65 -0.03
C PRO A 190 14.20 -13.57 1.47
N PHE A 191 13.87 -12.43 2.07
CA PHE A 191 14.04 -12.20 3.50
C PHE A 191 12.94 -11.34 4.07
N THR A 192 12.84 -11.34 5.39
CA THR A 192 11.91 -10.50 6.14
C THR A 192 12.72 -9.61 7.06
N ASP A 193 12.57 -8.30 6.91
CA ASP A 193 13.06 -7.31 7.87
C ASP A 193 11.91 -6.93 8.81
N SER A 194 12.14 -7.07 10.11
CA SER A 194 11.17 -6.70 11.13
C SER A 194 11.76 -5.66 12.07
N THR A 195 11.05 -4.54 12.23
CA THR A 195 11.35 -3.52 13.24
C THR A 195 10.22 -3.51 14.26
N PHE A 196 10.58 -3.60 15.54
CA PHE A 196 9.65 -3.57 16.67
C PHE A 196 10.00 -2.40 17.58
N ASP A 197 9.00 -1.66 17.99
CA ASP A 197 9.07 -0.66 19.05
C ASP A 197 8.14 -1.14 20.18
N GLU A 198 8.71 -1.64 21.28
CA GLU A 198 7.97 -2.33 22.34
C GLU A 198 8.15 -1.67 23.70
N GLY A 199 7.09 -1.68 24.52
CA GLY A 199 7.15 -1.24 25.90
C GLY A 199 6.02 -1.82 26.73
N VAL A 200 6.09 -1.66 28.04
CA VAL A 200 5.05 -2.11 28.98
C VAL A 200 4.68 -0.94 29.88
N ALA A 201 3.40 -0.58 29.89
CA ALA A 201 2.85 0.47 30.73
C ALA A 201 2.92 0.11 32.22
N ALA A 202 2.71 1.10 33.09
CA ALA A 202 2.82 0.91 34.54
C ALA A 202 1.80 -0.11 35.10
N ASP A 203 0.66 -0.28 34.43
CA ASP A 203 -0.38 -1.25 34.78
C ASP A 203 -0.16 -2.65 34.18
N GLY A 204 0.95 -2.84 33.43
CA GLY A 204 1.26 -4.09 32.75
C GLY A 204 0.75 -4.19 31.31
N THR A 205 0.05 -3.17 30.79
CA THR A 205 -0.46 -3.18 29.42
C THR A 205 0.69 -3.12 28.40
N PRO A 206 0.86 -4.14 27.53
CA PRO A 206 1.93 -4.14 26.55
C PRO A 206 1.60 -3.19 25.39
N VAL A 207 2.62 -2.54 24.84
CA VAL A 207 2.53 -1.70 23.65
C VAL A 207 3.53 -2.19 22.63
N ARG A 208 3.09 -2.34 21.39
CA ARG A 208 3.96 -2.70 20.27
C ARG A 208 3.59 -1.87 19.05
N VAL A 209 4.58 -1.29 18.39
CA VAL A 209 4.49 -0.83 17.00
C VAL A 209 5.47 -1.68 16.19
N GLN A 210 5.03 -2.27 15.09
CA GLN A 210 5.83 -3.19 14.31
C GLN A 210 5.75 -2.85 12.82
N VAL A 211 6.90 -2.90 12.16
CA VAL A 211 7.03 -2.91 10.69
C VAL A 211 7.59 -4.26 10.29
N VAL A 212 6.94 -4.91 9.33
CA VAL A 212 7.43 -6.13 8.69
C VAL A 212 7.51 -5.85 7.19
N LEU A 213 8.72 -5.90 6.65
CA LEU A 213 8.97 -5.81 5.22
C LEU A 213 9.39 -7.19 4.73
N GLU A 214 8.65 -7.73 3.78
CA GLU A 214 8.99 -8.97 3.09
C GLU A 214 9.63 -8.60 1.76
N HIS A 215 10.84 -9.07 1.53
CA HIS A 215 11.67 -8.71 0.41
C HIS A 215 11.86 -9.90 -0.53
N TRP A 216 11.76 -9.66 -1.84
CA TRP A 216 12.24 -10.62 -2.84
C TRP A 216 13.77 -10.59 -2.93
N ASN A 217 14.36 -9.40 -2.78
CA ASN A 217 15.79 -9.13 -2.75
C ASN A 217 16.05 -7.77 -2.04
N GLU A 218 17.30 -7.34 -1.92
CA GLU A 218 17.67 -6.11 -1.18
C GLU A 218 16.96 -4.84 -1.71
N ASP A 219 16.59 -4.80 -2.99
CA ASP A 219 16.01 -3.62 -3.64
C ASP A 219 14.49 -3.73 -3.86
N ASP A 220 13.87 -4.87 -3.54
CA ASP A 220 12.49 -5.19 -3.92
C ASP A 220 11.68 -5.70 -2.73
N VAL A 221 10.76 -4.85 -2.25
CA VAL A 221 9.82 -5.15 -1.16
C VAL A 221 8.56 -5.75 -1.75
N ALA A 222 8.36 -7.05 -1.51
CA ALA A 222 7.16 -7.78 -1.91
C ALA A 222 5.92 -7.33 -1.13
N ASN A 223 6.04 -7.22 0.20
CA ASN A 223 4.95 -6.83 1.08
C ASN A 223 5.47 -5.96 2.23
N ALA A 224 4.63 -5.05 2.70
CA ALA A 224 4.85 -4.30 3.92
C ALA A 224 3.64 -4.42 4.84
N THR A 225 3.88 -4.77 6.10
CA THR A 225 2.86 -4.74 7.16
C THR A 225 3.32 -3.78 8.25
N VAL A 226 2.51 -2.77 8.53
CA VAL A 226 2.71 -1.87 9.66
C VAL A 226 1.57 -2.10 10.65
N SER A 227 1.89 -2.44 11.89
CA SER A 227 0.88 -2.69 12.91
C SER A 227 1.20 -2.00 14.23
N MET A 228 0.17 -1.72 15.01
CA MET A 228 0.27 -1.21 16.36
C MET A 228 -0.74 -1.93 17.25
N SER A 229 -0.33 -2.29 18.46
CA SER A 229 -1.20 -2.82 19.49
C SER A 229 -0.96 -2.18 20.85
N ILE A 230 -2.05 -2.03 21.62
CA ILE A 230 -2.05 -1.60 23.02
C ILE A 230 -2.89 -2.64 23.79
N GLY A 231 -2.22 -3.61 24.42
CA GLY A 231 -2.85 -4.77 25.04
C GLY A 231 -3.87 -5.45 24.11
N ASP A 232 -5.01 -5.80 24.68
CA ASP A 232 -6.17 -6.31 23.94
C ASP A 232 -7.19 -5.20 23.58
N LEU A 233 -6.82 -3.94 23.82
CA LEU A 233 -7.71 -2.78 23.74
C LEU A 233 -7.73 -2.14 22.36
N VAL A 234 -6.57 -2.08 21.69
CA VAL A 234 -6.42 -1.48 20.37
C VAL A 234 -5.52 -2.36 19.52
N SER A 235 -5.95 -2.66 18.30
CA SER A 235 -5.09 -3.22 17.26
C SER A 235 -5.36 -2.54 15.93
N ILE A 236 -4.29 -2.00 15.35
CA ILE A 236 -4.27 -1.38 14.03
C ILE A 236 -3.29 -2.17 13.19
N SER A 237 -3.69 -2.56 11.97
CA SER A 237 -2.79 -3.20 11.03
C SER A 237 -3.04 -2.67 9.63
N VAL A 238 -1.98 -2.25 8.96
CA VAL A 238 -1.97 -1.78 7.57
C VAL A 238 -1.10 -2.75 6.78
N HIS A 239 -1.65 -3.31 5.72
CA HIS A 239 -0.95 -4.26 4.86
C HIS A 239 -0.94 -3.76 3.43
N GLY A 240 0.25 -3.66 2.84
CA GLY A 240 0.42 -3.41 1.42
C GLY A 240 1.24 -4.47 0.72
N SER A 241 0.88 -4.74 -0.53
CA SER A 241 1.55 -5.73 -1.38
C SER A 241 1.91 -5.09 -2.72
N ASP A 242 3.16 -5.24 -3.16
CA ASP A 242 3.55 -4.79 -4.49
C ASP A 242 3.32 -5.91 -5.52
N ARG A 243 2.05 -6.19 -5.84
CA ARG A 243 1.67 -7.21 -6.84
C ARG A 243 1.53 -6.68 -8.27
N GLY A 244 2.15 -5.55 -8.59
CA GLY A 244 2.11 -4.99 -9.95
C GLY A 244 2.12 -3.47 -10.02
N GLY A 245 2.17 -2.78 -8.89
CA GLY A 245 2.11 -1.33 -8.84
C GLY A 245 1.64 -0.83 -7.48
N ARG A 246 2.59 -0.60 -6.57
CA ARG A 246 2.60 0.45 -5.52
C ARG A 246 1.39 0.64 -4.60
N ASP A 247 0.47 -0.31 -4.50
CA ASP A 247 -0.76 -0.11 -3.73
C ASP A 247 -0.77 -0.89 -2.40
N VAL A 248 -1.19 -0.20 -1.33
CA VAL A 248 -1.56 -0.83 -0.06
C VAL A 248 -2.98 -1.34 -0.19
N ASP A 249 -3.20 -2.61 0.14
CA ASP A 249 -4.47 -3.26 -0.11
C ASP A 249 -5.47 -3.09 1.04
N ASN A 250 -5.04 -2.96 2.31
CA ASN A 250 -5.98 -2.98 3.44
C ASN A 250 -5.48 -2.28 4.72
N LEU A 251 -6.31 -1.40 5.32
CA LEU A 251 -6.20 -1.02 6.74
C LEU A 251 -7.33 -1.68 7.55
N ALA A 252 -6.92 -2.47 8.54
CA ALA A 252 -7.80 -3.14 9.48
C ALA A 252 -7.74 -2.44 10.85
N LEU A 253 -8.91 -2.02 11.34
CA LEU A 253 -9.08 -1.56 12.73
C LEU A 253 -9.85 -2.62 13.50
N TRP A 254 -9.19 -3.22 14.49
CA TRP A 254 -9.79 -4.23 15.35
C TRP A 254 -10.12 -3.62 16.71
N ARG A 255 -11.41 -3.67 17.09
CA ARG A 255 -11.96 -3.25 18.39
C ARG A 255 -11.66 -1.78 18.79
N PRO A 256 -12.04 -0.77 18.01
CA PRO A 256 -12.02 0.60 18.54
C PRO A 256 -13.04 0.70 19.68
N THR A 257 -12.57 0.67 20.92
CA THR A 257 -13.42 0.70 22.12
C THR A 257 -14.18 2.02 22.28
N THR A 258 -13.77 3.08 21.59
CA THR A 258 -14.43 4.39 21.63
C THR A 258 -14.42 5.10 20.26
N PRO A 259 -15.44 5.94 19.96
CA PRO A 259 -15.45 6.83 18.78
C PRO A 259 -14.22 7.72 18.68
N THR A 260 -13.62 8.08 19.81
CA THR A 260 -12.38 8.88 19.90
C THR A 260 -11.20 8.17 19.23
N VAL A 261 -11.07 6.84 19.41
CA VAL A 261 -10.00 6.06 18.75
C VAL A 261 -10.19 6.06 17.23
N VAL A 262 -11.44 5.93 16.76
CA VAL A 262 -11.74 6.01 15.32
C VAL A 262 -11.35 7.37 14.75
N ALA A 263 -11.68 8.46 15.45
CA ALA A 263 -11.35 9.81 15.02
C ALA A 263 -9.83 10.07 15.01
N VAL A 264 -9.10 9.63 16.02
CA VAL A 264 -7.62 9.78 16.08
C VAL A 264 -6.96 9.04 14.92
N VAL A 265 -7.41 7.82 14.63
CA VAL A 265 -6.87 7.04 13.51
C VAL A 265 -7.25 7.69 12.17
N ALA A 266 -8.48 8.18 12.04
CA ALA A 266 -8.98 8.87 10.85
C ALA A 266 -8.35 10.25 10.62
N VAL A 267 -7.72 10.88 11.61
CA VAL A 267 -6.95 12.11 11.42
C VAL A 267 -5.54 11.78 10.93
N VAL A 268 -4.89 10.77 11.54
CA VAL A 268 -3.51 10.41 11.17
C VAL A 268 -3.41 9.88 9.75
N ALA A 269 -4.36 9.00 9.40
CA ALA A 269 -4.83 8.77 8.04
C ALA A 269 -4.51 9.85 7.00
N THR A 270 -5.08 11.04 7.25
CA THR A 270 -5.16 12.15 6.33
C THR A 270 -3.92 13.03 6.38
N SER A 271 -3.07 12.86 7.40
CA SER A 271 -1.85 13.64 7.62
C SER A 271 -0.58 13.01 7.04
N VAL A 272 -0.67 11.77 6.54
CA VAL A 272 0.44 11.07 5.86
C VAL A 272 0.51 11.41 4.36
N HIS A 273 -0.37 12.29 3.88
CA HIS A 273 -0.36 12.89 2.54
C HIS A 273 0.16 14.34 2.57
#